data_AF-A0A847EL76-F1
#
_entry.id   AF-A0A847EL76-F1
#
_cell.length_a   1.000
_cell.length_b   1.000
_cell.length_c   1.000
_cell.angle_alpha   90.00
_cell.angle_beta   90.00
_cell.angle_gamma   90.00
#
_symmetry.space_group_name_H-M   'P 1'
#
loop_
_entity.id
_entity.type
_entity.pdbx_description
1 polymer ?
#
loop_
_entity_poly.entity_id
_entity_poly.type
_entity_poly.pdbx_seq_one_letter_code
_entity_poly.pdbx_strand_id
1 'polypeptide(L)'
;MQIFSLDGEWTLQQTGKKETVKAVVPGNVHTDLLTAGKIPDPYYRDNEDSLQWVGESGWTYSREFQISEEFLEHGEKIILRCYGLDTLAVIKINAREIARTENMFRTYEFDGTGILKKGRNTIDIKFESTLPYIRKKQAAHPIPLRSGPHTIPGGNWVRKEQC
;
A
#
# COMPACT_ATOMS: atom_id res chain seq x y z
N MET A 1 26.73 6.64 0.04
CA MET A 1 25.36 6.13 0.20
C MET A 1 24.83 5.80 -1.18
N GLN A 2 24.66 4.51 -1.51
CA GLN A 2 24.04 4.09 -2.77
C GLN A 2 22.52 4.01 -2.57
N ILE A 3 21.76 4.35 -3.62
CA ILE A 3 20.29 4.31 -3.61
C ILE A 3 19.85 3.39 -4.74
N PHE A 4 18.99 2.42 -4.40
CA PHE A 4 18.26 1.62 -5.36
C PHE A 4 16.80 2.06 -5.32
N SER A 5 16.31 2.68 -6.40
CA SER A 5 14.90 3.10 -6.46
C SER A 5 13.99 1.90 -6.74
N LEU A 6 12.87 1.86 -6.01
CA LEU A 6 11.76 0.93 -6.25
C LEU A 6 10.60 1.61 -7.00
N ASP A 7 10.82 2.76 -7.62
CA ASP A 7 9.83 3.44 -8.47
C ASP A 7 9.74 2.76 -9.85
N GLY A 8 8.59 2.92 -10.51
CA GLY A 8 8.32 2.40 -11.85
C GLY A 8 7.26 1.29 -11.84
N GLU A 9 7.50 0.23 -12.61
CA GLU A 9 6.49 -0.81 -12.87
C GLU A 9 6.38 -1.82 -11.73
N TRP A 10 5.14 -2.08 -11.33
CA TRP A 10 4.72 -3.05 -10.34
C TRP A 10 3.52 -3.85 -10.86
N THR A 11 3.10 -4.86 -10.12
CA THR A 11 1.82 -5.54 -10.32
C THR A 11 0.90 -5.32 -9.14
N LEU A 12 -0.39 -5.15 -9.40
CA LEU A 12 -1.43 -4.99 -8.40
C LEU A 12 -2.39 -6.18 -8.43
N GLN A 13 -2.74 -6.69 -7.25
CA GLN A 13 -3.68 -7.80 -7.09
C GLN A 13 -4.70 -7.52 -5.98
N GLN A 14 -5.98 -7.77 -6.25
CA GLN A 14 -7.02 -7.77 -5.22
C GLN A 14 -6.93 -9.04 -4.37
N THR A 15 -7.03 -8.91 -3.05
CA THR A 15 -7.02 -10.04 -2.11
C THR A 15 -8.11 -11.06 -2.47
N GLY A 16 -7.72 -12.33 -2.62
CA GLY A 16 -8.63 -13.42 -2.96
C GLY A 16 -8.95 -13.55 -4.47
N LYS A 17 -8.43 -12.65 -5.32
CA LYS A 17 -8.49 -12.80 -6.78
C LYS A 17 -7.16 -13.33 -7.32
N LYS A 18 -7.24 -14.09 -8.42
CA LYS A 18 -6.04 -14.57 -9.13
C LYS A 18 -5.50 -13.57 -10.13
N GLU A 19 -6.39 -12.76 -10.71
CA GLU A 19 -6.02 -11.77 -11.72
C GLU A 19 -5.13 -10.66 -11.13
N THR A 20 -4.14 -10.25 -11.90
CA THR A 20 -3.27 -9.11 -11.61
C THR A 20 -3.39 -8.08 -12.71
N VAL A 21 -3.12 -6.82 -12.38
CA VAL A 21 -3.01 -5.72 -13.34
C VAL A 21 -1.65 -5.05 -13.21
N LYS A 22 -1.23 -4.36 -14.27
CA LYS A 22 -0.04 -3.49 -14.22
C LYS A 22 -0.32 -2.32 -13.28
N ALA A 23 0.71 -1.90 -12.55
CA ALA A 23 0.63 -0.81 -11.61
C ALA A 23 1.91 0.04 -11.65
N VAL A 24 1.82 1.27 -11.16
CA VAL A 24 2.97 2.18 -11.09
C VAL A 24 3.16 2.69 -9.67
N VAL A 25 4.40 2.73 -9.21
CA VAL A 25 4.78 3.37 -7.94
C VAL A 25 5.73 4.55 -8.25
N PRO A 26 5.47 5.75 -7.68
CA PRO A 26 4.32 6.10 -6.85
C PRO A 26 2.99 6.15 -7.64
N GLY A 27 1.89 5.78 -6.98
CA GLY A 27 0.55 5.70 -7.57
C GLY A 27 -0.49 5.23 -6.55
N ASN A 28 -1.72 4.94 -7.02
CA ASN A 28 -2.76 4.35 -6.18
C ASN A 28 -3.63 3.33 -6.94
N VAL A 29 -4.39 2.53 -6.19
CA VAL A 29 -5.21 1.44 -6.71
C VAL A 29 -6.21 1.91 -7.76
N HIS A 30 -6.87 3.05 -7.55
CA HIS A 30 -7.88 3.55 -8.49
C HIS A 30 -7.25 3.91 -9.84
N THR A 31 -6.12 4.62 -9.82
CA THR A 31 -5.43 5.00 -11.06
C THR A 31 -4.89 3.79 -11.82
N ASP A 32 -4.41 2.77 -11.11
CA ASP A 32 -3.92 1.53 -11.73
C ASP A 32 -5.07 0.72 -12.36
N LEU A 33 -6.20 0.58 -11.65
CA LEU A 33 -7.41 -0.06 -12.17
C LEU A 33 -8.00 0.68 -13.37
N LEU A 34 -8.03 2.02 -13.32
CA LEU A 34 -8.53 2.85 -14.41
C LEU A 34 -7.65 2.69 -15.66
N THR A 35 -6.32 2.76 -15.50
CA THR A 35 -5.36 2.55 -16.58
C THR A 35 -5.48 1.16 -17.19
N ALA A 36 -5.76 0.14 -16.36
CA ALA A 36 -5.99 -1.23 -16.81
C ALA A 36 -7.41 -1.47 -17.39
N GLY A 37 -8.27 -0.45 -17.46
CA GLY A 37 -9.64 -0.56 -17.96
C GLY A 37 -10.55 -1.43 -17.09
N LYS A 38 -10.22 -1.59 -15.80
CA LYS A 38 -10.98 -2.42 -14.83
C LYS A 38 -12.11 -1.67 -14.15
N ILE A 39 -12.04 -0.35 -14.14
CA ILE A 39 -13.07 0.54 -13.63
C ILE A 39 -13.31 1.67 -14.65
N PRO A 40 -14.53 2.21 -14.74
CA PRO A 40 -14.76 3.46 -15.46
C PRO A 40 -14.10 4.65 -14.73
N ASP A 41 -14.01 5.80 -15.40
CA ASP A 41 -13.53 7.04 -14.79
C ASP A 41 -14.39 7.39 -13.57
N PRO A 42 -13.83 7.41 -12.34
CA PRO A 42 -14.57 7.70 -11.12
C PRO A 42 -15.23 9.09 -11.12
N TYR A 43 -14.65 10.05 -11.85
CA TYR A 43 -15.16 11.43 -11.90
C TYR A 43 -16.24 11.64 -12.96
N TYR A 44 -16.50 10.65 -13.81
CA TYR A 44 -17.55 10.76 -14.81
C TYR A 44 -18.91 10.40 -14.20
N ARG A 45 -19.79 11.42 -14.13
CA ARG A 45 -21.18 11.29 -13.65
C ARG A 45 -21.25 10.68 -12.24
N ASP A 46 -21.94 9.56 -12.10
CA ASP A 46 -22.29 8.84 -10.87
C ASP A 46 -21.50 7.52 -10.73
N ASN A 47 -20.39 7.37 -11.47
CA ASN A 47 -19.59 6.14 -11.43
C ASN A 47 -19.05 5.82 -10.04
N GLU A 48 -18.74 6.83 -9.23
CA GLU A 48 -18.22 6.69 -7.86
C GLU A 48 -19.04 5.71 -7.00
N ASP A 49 -20.38 5.75 -7.10
CA ASP A 49 -21.28 4.91 -6.31
C ASP A 49 -21.02 3.42 -6.56
N SER A 50 -20.65 3.07 -7.79
CA SER A 50 -20.36 1.69 -8.19
C SER A 50 -18.96 1.20 -7.80
N LEU A 51 -18.07 2.10 -7.34
CA LEU A 51 -16.65 1.84 -7.13
C LEU A 51 -16.25 1.68 -5.65
N GLN A 52 -17.20 1.78 -4.73
CA GLN A 52 -16.94 1.66 -3.29
C GLN A 52 -16.19 0.37 -2.90
N TRP A 53 -16.43 -0.73 -3.63
CA TRP A 53 -15.77 -2.02 -3.43
C TRP A 53 -14.23 -1.94 -3.47
N VAL A 54 -13.67 -0.95 -4.18
CA VAL A 54 -12.22 -0.75 -4.28
C VAL A 54 -11.63 -0.42 -2.90
N GLY A 55 -12.25 0.50 -2.15
CA GLY A 55 -11.85 0.87 -0.79
C GLY A 55 -12.20 -0.17 0.28
N GLU A 56 -13.18 -1.03 0.00
CA GLU A 56 -13.58 -2.15 0.87
C GLU A 56 -12.68 -3.37 0.71
N SER A 57 -11.81 -3.38 -0.30
CA SER A 57 -10.94 -4.51 -0.64
C SER A 57 -9.53 -4.37 -0.06
N GLY A 58 -8.86 -5.51 0.15
CA GLY A 58 -7.42 -5.55 0.36
C GLY A 58 -6.67 -5.67 -0.96
N TRP A 59 -5.50 -5.06 -1.06
CA TRP A 59 -4.71 -4.97 -2.29
C TRP A 59 -3.24 -5.30 -2.02
N THR A 60 -2.58 -5.96 -2.96
CA THR A 60 -1.14 -6.25 -2.88
C THR A 60 -0.44 -5.65 -4.09
N TYR A 61 0.52 -4.78 -3.83
CA TYR A 61 1.52 -4.35 -4.80
C TYR A 61 2.72 -5.29 -4.72
N SER A 62 3.16 -5.81 -5.86
CA SER A 62 4.32 -6.72 -5.95
C SER A 62 5.30 -6.26 -7.01
N ARG A 63 6.61 -6.44 -6.73
CA ARG A 63 7.68 -6.18 -7.70
C ARG A 63 8.83 -7.17 -7.54
N GLU A 64 9.36 -7.61 -8.68
CA GLU A 64 10.67 -8.27 -8.76
C GLU A 64 11.75 -7.23 -9.10
N PHE A 65 12.93 -7.37 -8.50
CA PHE A 65 14.08 -6.50 -8.76
C PHE A 65 15.40 -7.25 -8.62
N GLN A 66 16.44 -6.75 -9.27
CA GLN A 66 17.77 -7.36 -9.29
C GLN A 66 18.73 -6.54 -8.42
N ILE A 67 19.43 -7.21 -7.51
CA ILE A 67 20.44 -6.60 -6.65
C ILE A 67 21.83 -7.12 -7.05
N SER A 68 22.76 -6.21 -7.32
CA SER A 68 24.14 -6.54 -7.63
C SER A 68 24.90 -6.95 -6.36
N GLU A 69 25.99 -7.70 -6.55
CA GLU A 69 26.90 -8.05 -5.45
C GLU A 69 27.54 -6.80 -4.84
N GLU A 70 27.95 -5.85 -5.68
CA GLU A 70 28.52 -4.56 -5.28
C GLU A 70 27.60 -3.78 -4.32
N PHE A 71 26.27 -3.79 -4.58
CA PHE A 71 25.31 -3.13 -3.70
C PHE A 71 25.25 -3.78 -2.31
N LEU A 72 25.45 -5.11 -2.22
CA LEU A 72 25.44 -5.83 -0.95
C LEU A 72 26.77 -5.68 -0.20
N GLU A 73 27.90 -5.73 -0.91
CA GLU A 73 29.24 -5.59 -0.33
C GLU A 73 29.47 -4.19 0.27
N HIS A 74 28.89 -3.15 -0.33
CA HIS A 74 28.94 -1.79 0.19
C HIS A 74 27.86 -1.49 1.25
N GLY A 75 26.94 -2.43 1.46
CA GLY A 75 25.78 -2.26 2.33
C GLY A 75 25.94 -2.93 3.69
N GLU A 76 26.82 -2.42 4.55
CA GLU A 76 26.84 -2.84 5.98
C GLU A 76 25.47 -2.64 6.64
N LYS A 77 24.71 -1.65 6.17
CA LYS A 77 23.34 -1.37 6.56
C LYS A 77 22.49 -1.04 5.35
N ILE A 78 21.40 -1.78 5.18
CA ILE A 78 20.42 -1.59 4.10
C ILE A 78 19.12 -1.10 4.71
N ILE A 79 18.63 0.05 4.26
CA ILE A 79 17.37 0.63 4.71
C ILE A 79 16.35 0.62 3.57
N LEU A 80 15.18 0.02 3.80
CA LEU A 80 14.00 0.29 2.99
C LEU A 80 13.40 1.61 3.46
N ARG A 81 13.39 2.61 2.59
CA ARG A 81 12.75 3.91 2.82
C ARG A 81 11.49 4.03 1.99
N CYS A 82 10.34 4.21 2.64
CA CYS A 82 9.07 4.49 1.99
C CYS A 82 8.61 5.90 2.36
N TYR A 83 8.50 6.81 1.39
CA TYR A 83 8.13 8.20 1.65
C TYR A 83 6.67 8.39 2.06
N GLY A 84 5.79 7.47 1.65
CA GLY A 84 4.40 7.41 2.07
C GLY A 84 3.80 6.03 1.77
N LEU A 85 2.94 5.55 2.66
CA LEU A 85 2.21 4.29 2.53
C LEU A 85 0.79 4.54 3.04
N ASP A 86 -0.20 4.45 2.16
CA ASP A 86 -1.61 4.74 2.47
C ASP A 86 -2.42 3.44 2.59
N THR A 87 -2.73 2.93 3.78
CA THR A 87 -2.27 3.40 5.10
C THR A 87 -1.87 2.21 5.96
N LEU A 88 -2.80 1.25 6.11
CA LEU A 88 -2.57 -0.01 6.81
C LEU A 88 -1.84 -0.96 5.87
N ALA A 89 -0.51 -1.08 6.01
CA ALA A 89 0.29 -1.90 5.13
C ALA A 89 1.08 -2.99 5.88
N VAL A 90 1.30 -4.11 5.21
CA VAL A 90 2.22 -5.17 5.59
C VAL A 90 3.24 -5.32 4.49
N ILE A 91 4.53 -5.15 4.81
CA ILE A 91 5.61 -5.19 3.85
C ILE A 91 6.37 -6.51 4.00
N LYS A 92 6.59 -7.20 2.89
CA LYS A 92 7.40 -8.40 2.81
C LYS A 92 8.48 -8.26 1.76
N ILE A 93 9.69 -8.70 2.07
CA ILE A 93 10.78 -8.86 1.09
C ILE A 93 11.19 -10.32 1.10
N ASN A 94 11.30 -10.95 -0.07
CA ASN A 94 11.61 -12.38 -0.19
C ASN A 94 10.70 -13.25 0.71
N ALA A 95 9.39 -12.95 0.72
CA ALA A 95 8.36 -13.56 1.55
C ALA A 95 8.49 -13.37 3.08
N ARG A 96 9.55 -12.70 3.57
CA ARG A 96 9.72 -12.36 4.99
C ARG A 96 9.05 -11.03 5.31
N GLU A 97 8.16 -11.02 6.29
CA GLU A 97 7.58 -9.78 6.81
C GLU A 97 8.66 -8.94 7.51
N ILE A 98 8.75 -7.67 7.13
CA ILE A 98 9.74 -6.73 7.67
C ILE A 98 9.10 -5.63 8.51
N ALA A 99 7.86 -5.26 8.20
CA ALA A 99 7.20 -4.15 8.85
C ALA A 99 5.69 -4.13 8.62
N ARG A 100 5.01 -3.39 9.51
CA ARG A 100 3.62 -2.98 9.39
C ARG A 100 3.50 -1.47 9.57
N THR A 101 2.59 -0.83 8.84
CA THR A 101 2.35 0.61 8.91
C THR A 101 0.88 0.93 9.14
N GLU A 102 0.61 2.12 9.67
CA GLU A 102 -0.75 2.58 9.97
C GLU A 102 -0.94 4.11 9.82
N ASN A 103 -0.03 4.80 9.14
CA ASN A 103 -0.06 6.26 9.01
C ASN A 103 0.46 6.75 7.65
N MET A 104 -0.43 7.32 6.84
CA MET A 104 -0.16 7.85 5.51
C MET A 104 0.86 8.99 5.49
N PHE A 105 0.95 9.75 6.58
CA PHE A 105 1.69 11.02 6.64
C PHE A 105 3.14 10.88 7.08
N ARG A 106 3.67 9.65 7.13
CA ARG A 106 5.03 9.38 7.62
C ARG A 106 5.91 8.84 6.51
N THR A 107 7.15 9.31 6.50
CA THR A 107 8.24 8.53 5.93
C THR A 107 8.58 7.40 6.89
N TYR A 108 8.67 6.20 6.33
CA TYR A 108 9.05 4.98 7.03
C TYR A 108 10.45 4.55 6.62
N GLU A 109 11.24 4.12 7.59
CA GLU A 109 12.55 3.51 7.39
C GLU A 109 12.61 2.20 8.15
N PHE A 110 12.93 1.12 7.44
CA PHE A 110 13.03 -0.21 8.01
C PHE A 110 14.40 -0.79 7.71
N ASP A 111 15.00 -1.44 8.70
CA ASP A 111 16.24 -2.17 8.51
C ASP A 111 15.97 -3.44 7.69
N GLY A 112 16.52 -3.48 6.49
CA GLY A 112 16.46 -4.61 5.55
C GLY A 112 17.77 -5.40 5.46
N THR A 113 18.72 -5.13 6.37
CA THR A 113 20.05 -5.76 6.35
C THR A 113 19.92 -7.28 6.47
N GLY A 114 20.62 -8.00 5.60
CA GLY A 114 20.59 -9.47 5.55
C GLY A 114 19.29 -10.08 4.98
N ILE A 115 18.36 -9.28 4.47
CA ILE A 115 17.11 -9.78 3.85
C ILE A 115 17.25 -9.93 2.34
N LEU A 116 18.03 -9.04 1.72
CA LEU A 116 18.32 -9.08 0.29
C LEU A 116 19.36 -10.16 -0.03
N LYS A 117 19.28 -10.69 -1.24
CA LYS A 117 20.26 -11.62 -1.80
C LYS A 117 20.76 -11.12 -3.15
N LYS A 118 21.93 -11.57 -3.57
CA LYS A 118 22.46 -11.30 -4.92
C LYS A 118 21.48 -11.83 -5.97
N GLY A 119 21.24 -11.06 -7.02
CA GLY A 119 20.30 -11.38 -8.08
C GLY A 119 18.85 -11.06 -7.71
N ARG A 120 17.94 -11.98 -8.01
CA ARG A 120 16.49 -11.72 -7.98
C ARG A 120 15.95 -11.64 -6.55
N ASN A 121 15.26 -10.54 -6.25
CA ASN A 121 14.51 -10.32 -5.01
C ASN A 121 13.05 -9.98 -5.34
N THR A 122 12.17 -10.22 -4.37
CA THR A 122 10.76 -9.82 -4.45
C THR A 122 10.42 -8.88 -3.30
N ILE A 123 9.52 -7.94 -3.56
CA ILE A 123 8.87 -7.14 -2.53
C ILE A 123 7.35 -7.18 -2.75
N ASP A 124 6.62 -7.39 -1.67
CA ASP A 124 5.17 -7.32 -1.60
C ASP A 124 4.76 -6.29 -0.55
N ILE A 125 3.88 -5.37 -0.92
CA ILE A 125 3.24 -4.42 0.00
C ILE A 125 1.74 -4.67 -0.06
N LYS A 126 1.22 -5.30 0.99
CA LYS A 126 -0.20 -5.56 1.14
C LYS A 126 -0.86 -4.43 1.92
N PHE A 127 -1.81 -3.76 1.31
CA PHE A 127 -2.71 -2.79 1.94
C PHE A 127 -4.02 -3.45 2.32
N GLU A 128 -4.44 -3.27 3.57
CA GLU A 128 -5.75 -3.72 4.06
C GLU A 128 -6.78 -2.59 3.97
N SER A 129 -8.04 -2.92 3.76
CA SER A 129 -9.12 -1.94 3.89
C SER A 129 -9.09 -1.34 5.30
N THR A 130 -9.23 -0.02 5.40
CA THR A 130 -9.24 0.68 6.69
C THR A 130 -10.57 0.51 7.43
N LEU A 131 -11.64 0.12 6.73
CA LEU A 131 -12.99 0.05 7.29
C LEU A 131 -13.13 -0.96 8.44
N PRO A 132 -12.64 -2.21 8.35
CA PRO A 132 -12.68 -3.15 9.48
C PRO A 132 -11.90 -2.64 10.69
N TYR A 133 -10.74 -2.01 10.47
CA TYR A 133 -9.92 -1.42 11.53
C TYR A 133 -10.66 -0.28 12.24
N ILE A 134 -11.23 0.65 11.47
CA ILE A 134 -12.04 1.77 11.96
C ILE A 134 -13.23 1.24 12.77
N ARG A 135 -14.02 0.32 12.21
CA ARG A 135 -15.19 -0.26 12.88
C ARG A 135 -14.81 -0.92 14.21
N LYS A 136 -13.71 -1.66 14.25
CA LYS A 136 -13.21 -2.31 15.48
C LYS A 136 -12.83 -1.29 16.55
N LYS A 137 -12.08 -0.25 16.18
CA LYS A 137 -11.67 0.81 17.12
C LYS A 137 -12.87 1.61 17.62
N GLN A 138 -13.78 1.99 16.73
CA GLN A 138 -14.99 2.72 17.05
C GLN A 138 -15.95 1.92 17.94
N ALA A 139 -16.06 0.60 17.74
CA ALA A 139 -16.85 -0.27 18.62
C ALA A 139 -16.24 -0.40 20.03
N ALA A 140 -14.91 -0.42 20.13
CA ALA A 140 -14.21 -0.51 21.42
C ALA A 140 -14.20 0.81 22.19
N HIS A 141 -14.09 1.93 21.47
CA HIS A 141 -14.10 3.27 22.04
C HIS A 141 -14.80 4.23 21.07
N PRO A 142 -16.10 4.50 21.25
CA PRO A 142 -16.81 5.38 20.34
C PRO A 142 -16.30 6.82 20.46
N ILE A 143 -15.80 7.39 19.37
CA ILE A 143 -15.55 8.82 19.29
C ILE A 143 -16.76 9.51 18.66
N PRO A 144 -17.36 10.52 19.31
CA PRO A 144 -18.44 11.30 18.73
C PRO A 144 -17.94 12.03 17.48
N LEU A 145 -18.59 11.78 16.35
CA LEU A 145 -18.32 12.50 15.10
C LEU A 145 -19.61 13.18 14.64
N ARG A 146 -19.48 14.39 14.09
CA ARG A 146 -20.54 14.96 13.25
C ARG A 146 -20.63 14.11 12.00
N SER A 147 -21.57 13.17 12.00
CA SER A 147 -21.85 12.33 10.84
C SER A 147 -22.51 13.21 9.77
N GLY A 148 -21.85 13.33 8.62
CA GLY A 148 -22.41 13.90 7.40
C GLY A 148 -22.52 12.82 6.31
N PRO A 149 -23.17 13.14 5.18
CA PRO A 149 -23.37 12.18 4.08
C PRO A 149 -22.06 11.60 3.52
N HIS A 150 -20.93 12.28 3.71
CA HIS A 150 -19.61 11.87 3.20
C HIS A 150 -18.62 11.50 4.30
N THR A 151 -19.08 11.23 5.53
CA THR A 151 -18.17 10.89 6.64
C THR A 151 -18.28 9.41 7.00
N ILE A 152 -17.13 8.75 7.17
CA ILE A 152 -17.06 7.40 7.73
C ILE A 152 -17.11 7.52 9.26
N PRO A 153 -18.12 6.94 9.95
CA PRO A 153 -18.11 6.89 11.41
C PRO A 153 -16.85 6.20 11.93
N GLY A 154 -16.09 6.92 12.76
CA GLY A 154 -14.79 6.47 13.28
C GLY A 154 -13.60 6.70 12.34
N GLY A 155 -13.76 7.42 11.22
CA GLY A 155 -12.67 7.71 10.28
C GLY A 155 -11.44 8.39 10.93
N ASN A 156 -11.64 9.08 12.04
CA ASN A 156 -10.60 9.67 12.88
C ASN A 156 -9.70 8.65 13.59
N TRP A 157 -10.05 7.35 13.60
CA TRP A 157 -9.19 6.28 14.12
C TRP A 157 -8.00 5.96 13.22
N VAL A 158 -8.06 6.31 11.95
CA VAL A 158 -6.98 6.05 10.99
C VAL A 158 -6.26 7.35 10.66
N ARG A 159 -4.93 7.28 10.58
CA ARG A 159 -4.08 8.40 10.15
C ARG A 159 -3.95 8.39 8.62
N LYS A 160 -5.08 8.68 7.97
CA LYS A 160 -5.27 8.82 6.52
C LYS A 160 -5.87 10.19 6.22
N GLU A 161 -5.78 10.67 4.98
CA GLU A 161 -6.59 11.78 4.50
C GLU A 161 -8.08 11.59 4.85
N GLN A 162 -8.77 12.66 5.22
CA GLN A 162 -10.12 12.63 5.81
C GLN A 162 -11.22 13.14 4.87
N CYS A 163 -10.88 13.64 3.69
CA CYS A 163 -11.85 14.15 2.72
C CYS A 163 -12.57 13.03 1.97
#